data_AF-A0A162FLV7-F1
#
_entry.id   AF-A0A162FLV7-F1
#
_cell.length_a   1.000
_cell.length_b   1.000
_cell.length_c   1.000
_cell.angle_alpha   90.00
_cell.angle_beta   90.00
_cell.angle_gamma   90.00
#
_symmetry.space_group_name_H-M   'P 1'
#
loop_
_entity.id
_entity.type
_entity.pdbx_description
1 polymer ?
#
loop_
_entity_poly.entity_id
_entity_poly.type
_entity_poly.pdbx_seq_one_letter_code
_entity_poly.pdbx_strand_id
1 'polypeptide(L)'
;MNVTKTQNAGKRLIKNTAKLDKKIEAIGYMPLENVVVKPDVVVILGKAKQIFNLIRANTYNKGERLENSVSGTQSLCGDIIINTYLNNKLNISYGCIGSRLASDLKDNEIAIGIPISKLEEITTSLKITKIPALTE
;
A
#
# COMPACT_ATOMS: atom_id res chain seq x y z
N MET A 1 -15.76 -10.73 15.51
CA MET A 1 -15.63 -10.09 14.18
C MET A 1 -15.87 -11.14 13.13
N ASN A 2 -16.88 -10.96 12.28
CA ASN A 2 -17.24 -11.96 11.26
C ASN A 2 -16.44 -11.68 9.98
N VAL A 3 -15.30 -12.34 9.81
CA VAL A 3 -14.40 -12.13 8.63
C VAL A 3 -14.80 -13.02 7.45
N THR A 4 -15.09 -14.30 7.70
CA THR A 4 -15.55 -15.25 6.66
C THR A 4 -16.63 -16.17 7.21
N LYS A 5 -17.62 -16.55 6.39
CA LYS A 5 -18.77 -17.37 6.81
C LYS A 5 -18.43 -18.83 7.16
N THR A 6 -17.42 -19.43 6.52
CA THR A 6 -17.07 -20.85 6.69
C THR A 6 -15.56 -21.03 6.88
N GLN A 7 -15.16 -22.15 7.48
CA GLN A 7 -13.75 -22.49 7.63
C GLN A 7 -13.03 -22.60 6.27
N ASN A 8 -13.70 -23.11 5.24
CA ASN A 8 -13.14 -23.20 3.88
C ASN A 8 -12.93 -21.82 3.25
N ALA A 9 -13.82 -20.87 3.49
CA ALA A 9 -13.62 -19.48 3.08
C ALA A 9 -12.43 -18.85 3.82
N GLY A 10 -12.31 -19.08 5.14
CA GLY A 10 -11.15 -18.64 5.93
C GLY A 10 -9.83 -19.23 5.44
N LYS A 11 -9.78 -20.53 5.14
CA LYS A 11 -8.60 -21.19 4.57
C LYS A 11 -8.19 -20.58 3.23
N ARG A 12 -9.15 -20.27 2.35
CA ARG A 12 -8.88 -19.64 1.05
C ARG A 12 -8.37 -18.21 1.22
N LEU A 13 -8.96 -17.43 2.11
CA LEU A 13 -8.48 -16.09 2.45
C LEU A 13 -7.02 -16.16 2.92
N ILE A 14 -6.76 -16.97 3.95
CA ILE A 14 -5.40 -17.13 4.50
C ILE A 14 -4.43 -17.63 3.43
N LYS A 15 -4.84 -18.54 2.54
CA LYS A 15 -3.97 -19.05 1.46
C LYS A 15 -3.59 -17.94 0.47
N ASN A 16 -4.50 -17.00 0.20
CA ASN A 16 -4.31 -15.95 -0.81
C ASN A 16 -3.71 -14.66 -0.23
N THR A 17 -3.69 -14.47 1.09
CA THR A 17 -2.96 -13.34 1.68
C THR A 17 -1.47 -13.50 1.43
N ALA A 18 -0.82 -12.42 0.98
CA ALA A 18 0.63 -12.31 0.90
C ALA A 18 1.27 -12.53 2.28
N LYS A 19 2.29 -13.39 2.35
CA LYS A 19 3.02 -13.73 3.57
C LYS A 19 4.50 -13.88 3.26
N LEU A 20 5.32 -13.61 4.26
CA LEU A 20 6.74 -13.95 4.19
C LEU A 20 6.94 -15.39 4.65
N ASP A 21 7.67 -16.16 3.84
CA ASP A 21 8.06 -17.53 4.16
C ASP A 21 9.31 -17.61 5.07
N LYS A 22 9.86 -16.45 5.44
CA LYS A 22 11.08 -16.33 6.27
C LYS A 22 10.74 -15.75 7.63
N LYS A 23 11.49 -16.19 8.65
CA LYS A 23 11.48 -15.54 9.97
C LYS A 23 12.11 -14.17 9.85
N ILE A 24 11.41 -13.18 10.39
CA ILE A 24 11.90 -11.81 10.52
C ILE A 24 12.25 -11.60 11.99
N GLU A 25 13.44 -11.05 12.25
CA GLU A 25 13.90 -10.75 13.61
C GLU A 25 13.26 -9.47 14.15
N ALA A 26 13.13 -8.44 13.31
CA ALA A 26 12.51 -7.17 13.66
C ALA A 26 11.88 -6.48 12.44
N ILE A 27 10.87 -5.64 12.68
CA ILE A 27 10.27 -4.74 11.70
C ILE A 27 10.46 -3.32 12.22
N GLY A 28 11.09 -2.46 11.42
CA GLY A 28 11.24 -1.04 11.70
C GLY A 28 10.25 -0.19 10.89
N TYR A 29 9.74 0.87 11.50
CA TYR A 29 8.96 1.90 10.80
C TYR A 29 9.38 3.27 11.32
N MET A 30 9.44 4.24 10.41
CA MET A 30 9.87 5.61 10.72
C MET A 30 9.10 6.59 9.81
N PRO A 31 8.84 7.83 10.27
CA PRO A 31 8.44 8.91 9.37
C PRO A 31 9.46 9.07 8.24
N LEU A 32 8.98 9.26 7.01
CA LEU A 32 9.84 9.27 5.83
C LEU A 32 10.87 10.42 5.87
N GLU A 33 10.47 11.55 6.44
CA GLU A 33 11.30 12.74 6.65
C GLU A 33 12.45 12.54 7.66
N ASN A 34 12.34 11.53 8.54
CA ASN A 34 13.31 11.23 9.60
C ASN A 34 14.00 9.88 9.37
N VAL A 35 13.92 9.33 8.16
CA VAL A 35 14.42 7.99 7.89
C VAL A 35 15.95 7.97 7.95
N VAL A 36 16.52 7.12 8.82
CA VAL A 36 17.98 6.97 8.97
C VAL A 36 18.51 5.69 8.32
N VAL A 37 17.61 4.82 7.86
CA VAL A 37 17.90 3.57 7.16
C VAL A 37 17.07 3.52 5.90
N LYS A 38 17.61 2.97 4.80
CA LYS A 38 16.83 2.79 3.57
C LYS A 38 15.63 1.86 3.85
N PRO A 39 14.38 2.31 3.68
CA PRO A 39 13.21 1.47 3.90
C PRO A 39 13.02 0.51 2.73
N ASP A 40 12.34 -0.61 2.94
CA ASP A 40 11.95 -1.50 1.84
C ASP A 40 10.68 -1.03 1.13
N VAL A 41 9.71 -0.54 1.92
CA VAL A 41 8.41 -0.05 1.47
C VAL A 41 8.12 1.30 2.11
N VAL A 42 7.68 2.25 1.31
CA VAL A 42 7.11 3.52 1.76
C VAL A 42 5.59 3.39 1.76
N VAL A 43 4.96 3.73 2.89
CA VAL A 43 3.51 3.75 3.02
C VAL A 43 3.03 5.19 3.04
N ILE A 44 2.07 5.51 2.18
CA ILE A 44 1.40 6.81 2.15
C ILE A 44 -0.06 6.59 2.49
N LEU A 45 -0.56 7.34 3.48
CA LEU A 45 -1.98 7.49 3.77
C LEU A 45 -2.44 8.80 3.15
N GLY A 46 -3.48 8.76 2.33
CA GLY A 46 -3.95 9.97 1.67
C GLY A 46 -5.35 9.83 1.09
N LYS A 47 -5.94 10.96 0.73
CA LYS A 47 -7.26 11.02 0.09
C LYS A 47 -7.23 10.33 -1.27
N ALA A 48 -8.38 9.83 -1.72
CA ALA A 48 -8.51 9.17 -3.02
C ALA A 48 -7.88 9.95 -4.20
N LYS A 49 -8.00 11.28 -4.21
CA LYS A 49 -7.40 12.17 -5.21
C LYS A 49 -5.86 12.12 -5.20
N GLN A 50 -5.24 12.08 -4.03
CA GLN A 50 -3.78 11.98 -3.88
C GLN A 50 -3.28 10.62 -4.34
N ILE A 51 -3.97 9.55 -3.95
CA ILE A 51 -3.65 8.19 -4.39
C ILE A 51 -3.80 8.06 -5.91
N PHE A 52 -4.87 8.61 -6.49
CA PHE A 52 -5.07 8.65 -7.95
C PHE A 52 -3.90 9.30 -8.69
N ASN A 53 -3.34 10.40 -8.17
CA ASN A 53 -2.18 11.03 -8.78
C ASN A 53 -0.94 10.13 -8.73
N LEU A 54 -0.75 9.34 -7.67
CA LEU A 54 0.34 8.36 -7.59
C LEU A 54 0.16 7.20 -8.58
N ILE A 55 -1.07 6.72 -8.76
CA ILE A 55 -1.38 5.71 -9.79
C ILE A 55 -1.03 6.24 -11.17
N ARG A 56 -1.45 7.48 -11.48
CA ARG A 56 -1.14 8.12 -12.76
C ARG A 56 0.35 8.32 -12.96
N ALA A 57 1.09 8.69 -11.93
CA ALA A 57 2.55 8.79 -11.99
C ALA A 57 3.20 7.43 -12.31
N ASN A 58 2.72 6.34 -11.71
CA ASN A 58 3.19 4.99 -12.02
C ASN A 58 2.88 4.60 -13.48
N THR A 59 1.65 4.84 -13.95
CA THR A 59 1.26 4.52 -15.33
C THR A 59 1.97 5.40 -16.36
N TYR A 60 2.24 6.67 -16.06
CA TYR A 60 2.93 7.58 -16.98
C TYR A 60 4.33 7.08 -17.36
N ASN A 61 5.08 6.52 -16.41
CA ASN A 61 6.44 6.06 -16.67
C ASN A 61 6.53 4.88 -17.63
N LYS A 62 5.67 3.86 -17.42
CA LYS A 62 5.82 2.54 -18.08
C LYS A 62 4.60 2.10 -18.86
N GLY A 63 3.52 2.88 -18.86
CA GLY A 63 2.21 2.45 -19.36
C GLY A 63 1.59 1.32 -18.54
N GLU A 64 2.18 0.96 -17.40
CA GLU A 64 1.76 -0.18 -16.59
C GLU A 64 0.43 0.10 -15.90
N ARG A 65 -0.48 -0.88 -15.98
CA ARG A 65 -1.69 -0.90 -15.17
C ARG A 65 -1.34 -1.27 -13.74
N LEU A 66 -2.00 -0.62 -12.78
CA LEU A 66 -1.93 -1.06 -11.39
C LEU A 66 -2.75 -2.34 -11.22
N GLU A 67 -2.08 -3.42 -10.88
CA GLU A 67 -2.69 -4.66 -10.41
C GLU A 67 -2.82 -4.58 -8.89
N ASN A 68 -4.05 -4.64 -8.37
CA ASN A 68 -4.30 -4.49 -6.95
C ASN A 68 -4.88 -5.77 -6.35
N SER A 69 -4.33 -6.24 -5.23
CA SER A 69 -4.84 -7.38 -4.45
C SER A 69 -5.23 -6.91 -3.06
N VAL A 70 -6.51 -7.01 -2.73
CA VAL A 70 -7.08 -6.58 -1.44
C VAL A 70 -8.21 -7.47 -0.96
N SER A 71 -8.37 -7.58 0.36
CA SER A 71 -9.44 -8.40 0.97
C SER A 71 -10.28 -7.69 2.04
N GLY A 72 -9.94 -6.45 2.40
CA GLY A 72 -10.59 -5.70 3.48
C GLY A 72 -10.24 -6.22 4.89
N THR A 73 -9.38 -7.23 4.99
CA THR A 73 -8.74 -7.71 6.20
C THR A 73 -7.24 -7.85 5.94
N GLN A 74 -6.42 -7.77 6.98
CA GLN A 74 -4.95 -7.81 6.83
C GLN A 74 -4.43 -6.72 5.86
N SER A 75 -5.12 -5.58 5.81
CA SER A 75 -4.94 -4.55 4.79
C SER A 75 -3.59 -3.84 4.84
N LEU A 76 -3.15 -3.34 5.99
CA LEU A 76 -1.83 -2.72 6.06
C LEU A 76 -0.72 -3.77 6.06
N CYS A 77 -0.80 -4.78 6.93
CA CYS A 77 0.27 -5.77 7.05
C CYS A 77 0.43 -6.64 5.79
N GLY A 78 -0.65 -7.25 5.29
CA GLY A 78 -0.62 -8.15 4.15
C GLY A 78 -0.66 -7.39 2.83
N ASP A 79 -1.73 -6.62 2.59
CA ASP A 79 -1.93 -5.96 1.29
C ASP A 79 -0.91 -4.84 1.05
N ILE A 80 -0.59 -4.00 2.04
CA ILE A 80 0.34 -2.88 1.82
C ILE A 80 1.79 -3.32 2.01
N ILE A 81 2.19 -3.82 3.19
CA ILE A 81 3.61 -4.09 3.46
C ILE A 81 4.09 -5.32 2.68
N ILE A 82 3.53 -6.51 2.95
CA ILE A 82 4.05 -7.75 2.39
C ILE A 82 3.84 -7.81 0.87
N ASN A 83 2.65 -7.47 0.37
CA ASN A 83 2.38 -7.57 -1.08
C ASN A 83 3.25 -6.61 -1.90
N THR A 84 3.45 -5.37 -1.43
CA THR A 84 4.33 -4.40 -2.10
C THR A 84 5.78 -4.86 -2.07
N TYR A 85 6.24 -5.35 -0.90
CA TYR A 85 7.60 -5.86 -0.73
C TYR A 85 7.90 -7.05 -1.65
N LEU A 86 7.03 -8.06 -1.69
CA LEU A 86 7.25 -9.28 -2.46
C LEU A 86 7.16 -9.07 -3.97
N ASN A 87 6.18 -8.27 -4.42
CA ASN A 87 5.95 -8.12 -5.86
C ASN A 87 6.75 -6.97 -6.49
N ASN A 88 7.41 -6.13 -5.67
CA ASN A 88 8.06 -4.91 -6.12
C ASN A 88 7.15 -4.05 -7.03
N LYS A 89 5.87 -4.00 -6.66
CA LYS A 89 4.78 -3.28 -7.36
C LYS A 89 3.99 -2.48 -6.34
N LEU A 90 3.38 -1.38 -6.79
CA LEU A 90 2.49 -0.60 -5.95
C LEU A 90 1.26 -1.43 -5.58
N ASN A 91 0.75 -1.28 -4.37
CA ASN A 91 -0.52 -1.87 -3.97
C ASN A 91 -1.31 -0.88 -3.11
N ILE A 92 -2.63 -0.89 -3.23
CA ILE A 92 -3.54 0.04 -2.55
C ILE A 92 -4.43 -0.76 -1.62
N SER A 93 -4.73 -0.24 -0.44
CA SER A 93 -5.68 -0.85 0.47
C SER A 93 -6.51 0.20 1.20
N TYR A 94 -7.77 -0.14 1.44
CA TYR A 94 -8.73 0.74 2.10
C TYR A 94 -8.67 0.66 3.63
N GLY A 95 -7.71 -0.10 4.17
CA GLY A 95 -7.63 -0.40 5.59
C GLY A 95 -8.67 -1.44 6.02
N CYS A 96 -8.25 -2.28 6.96
CA CYS A 96 -9.10 -3.21 7.69
C CYS A 96 -9.50 -2.59 9.03
N ILE A 97 -10.44 -3.22 9.73
CA ILE A 97 -10.87 -2.77 11.06
C ILE A 97 -9.66 -2.61 11.99
N GLY A 98 -8.73 -3.58 12.00
CA GLY A 98 -7.52 -3.52 12.81
C GLY A 98 -6.66 -2.30 12.50
N SER A 99 -6.39 -2.02 11.22
CA SER A 99 -5.60 -0.84 10.86
C SER A 99 -6.32 0.46 11.15
N ARG A 100 -7.64 0.54 10.96
CA ARG A 100 -8.40 1.77 11.25
C ARG A 100 -8.49 2.07 12.75
N LEU A 101 -8.48 1.03 13.59
CA LEU A 101 -8.46 1.19 15.05
C LEU A 101 -7.06 1.42 15.60
N ALA A 102 -6.02 0.89 14.94
CA ALA A 102 -4.63 0.95 15.41
C ALA A 102 -3.80 2.07 14.75
N SER A 103 -4.36 2.84 13.83
CA SER A 103 -3.69 3.95 13.15
C SER A 103 -4.64 5.11 12.92
N ASP A 104 -4.10 6.30 12.66
CA ASP A 104 -4.87 7.51 12.33
C ASP A 104 -5.43 7.51 10.89
N LEU A 105 -5.71 6.34 10.32
CA LEU A 105 -6.29 6.23 8.97
C LEU A 105 -7.73 6.74 8.97
N LYS A 106 -7.95 7.92 8.38
CA LYS A 106 -9.28 8.55 8.34
C LYS A 106 -10.22 7.83 7.38
N ASP A 107 -11.52 8.09 7.54
CA ASP A 107 -12.57 7.49 6.69
C ASP A 107 -12.41 7.83 5.21
N ASN A 108 -11.91 9.02 4.90
CA ASN A 108 -11.68 9.49 3.54
C ASN A 108 -10.25 9.21 3.02
N GLU A 109 -9.44 8.48 3.78
CA GLU A 109 -8.07 8.14 3.43
C GLU A 109 -7.94 6.66 3.03
N ILE A 110 -6.98 6.43 2.14
CA ILE A 110 -6.62 5.15 1.57
C ILE A 110 -5.09 5.01 1.71
N ALA A 111 -4.62 3.79 1.93
CA ALA A 111 -3.19 3.49 1.98
C ALA A 111 -2.68 3.05 0.60
N ILE A 112 -1.47 3.47 0.27
CA ILE A 112 -0.69 2.93 -0.85
C ILE A 112 0.71 2.55 -0.39
N GLY A 113 1.17 1.38 -0.81
CA GLY A 113 2.54 0.93 -0.66
C GLY A 113 3.33 1.22 -1.93
N ILE A 114 4.50 1.81 -1.78
CA ILE A 114 5.46 2.07 -2.85
C ILE A 114 6.76 1.35 -2.48
N PRO A 115 7.27 0.42 -3.30
CA PRO A 115 8.57 -0.18 -3.03
C PRO A 115 9.65 0.88 -3.23
N ILE A 116 10.67 0.89 -2.39
CA ILE A 116 11.70 1.95 -2.39
C ILE A 116 12.38 2.11 -3.76
N SER A 117 12.54 1.01 -4.51
CA SER A 117 13.11 1.01 -5.86
C SER A 117 12.29 1.76 -6.91
N LYS A 118 11.01 2.05 -6.64
CA LYS A 118 10.13 2.82 -7.54
C LYS A 118 9.87 4.24 -7.04
N LEU A 119 10.32 4.61 -5.84
CA LEU A 119 9.96 5.88 -5.22
C LEU A 119 10.44 7.07 -6.05
N GLU A 120 11.70 7.08 -6.46
CA GLU A 120 12.28 8.18 -7.24
C GLU A 120 11.57 8.36 -8.60
N GLU A 121 11.37 7.27 -9.32
CA GLU A 121 10.62 7.21 -10.58
C GLU A 121 9.20 7.79 -10.42
N ILE A 122 8.48 7.42 -9.36
CA ILE A 122 7.14 7.92 -9.08
C ILE A 122 7.15 9.40 -8.71
N THR A 123 8.09 9.85 -7.86
CA THR A 123 8.15 11.25 -7.45
C THR A 123 8.47 12.18 -8.62
N THR A 124 9.34 11.75 -9.54
CA THR A 124 9.65 12.48 -10.77
C THR A 124 8.40 12.60 -11.63
N SER A 125 7.71 11.50 -11.89
CA SER A 125 6.52 11.52 -12.76
C SER A 125 5.34 12.21 -12.12
N LEU A 126 5.22 12.16 -10.80
CA LEU A 126 4.20 12.91 -10.07
C LEU A 126 4.33 14.42 -10.30
N LYS A 127 5.56 14.97 -10.41
CA LYS A 127 5.78 16.39 -10.72
C LYS A 127 5.26 16.76 -12.12
N ILE A 128 5.31 15.82 -13.05
CA ILE A 128 4.88 16.01 -14.45
C ILE A 128 3.36 15.80 -14.59
N THR A 129 2.82 14.74 -13.97
CA THR A 129 1.43 14.33 -14.16
C THR A 129 0.44 15.07 -13.27
N LYS A 130 0.92 15.84 -12.29
CA LYS A 130 0.09 16.66 -11.40
C LYS A 130 -0.74 17.62 -12.25
N ILE A 131 -2.06 17.48 -12.16
CA ILE A 131 -3.00 18.37 -12.84
C ILE A 131 -3.34 19.52 -11.87
N PRO A 132 -3.06 20.79 -12.21
CA PRO A 132 -3.40 21.95 -11.37
C PRO A 132 -4.90 22.07 -11.08
N ALA A 133 -5.77 21.70 -12.02
CA ALA A 133 -7.23 21.67 -11.81
C ALA A 133 -7.68 20.63 -10.75
N LEU A 134 -6.76 19.80 -10.26
CA LEU A 134 -6.98 18.81 -9.22
C LEU A 134 -6.09 19.04 -7.99
N THR A 135 -5.45 20.21 -7.84
CA THR A 135 -4.80 20.60 -6.57
C THR A 135 -5.81 21.31 -5.69
N GLU A 136 -6.21 20.58 -4.63
CA GLU A 136 -7.27 20.88 -3.64
C GLU A 136 -8.67 21.11 -4.20
#